data_AF-A0A7J9ZRM2-F1
#
_entry.id   AF-A0A7J9ZRM2-F1
#
_cell.length_a   1.000
_cell.length_b   1.000
_cell.length_c   1.000
_cell.angle_alpha   90.00
_cell.angle_beta   90.00
_cell.angle_gamma   90.00
#
_symmetry.space_group_name_H-M   'P 1'
#
loop_
_entity.id
_entity.type
_entity.pdbx_description
1 polymer ?
#
loop_
_entity_poly.entity_id
_entity_poly.type
_entity_poly.pdbx_seq_one_letter_code
_entity_poly.pdbx_strand_id
1 'polypeptide(L)'
;MDPREGGLIETTAGPPPAPEETKRVTGRILVWDPPHVFEHEWRGRLSGDNVVRYELTADGEHATILDFTHRGLSVANTRGWVPGTHAFLDRLAAHLASEPLPDWNERHAEVAPAYT
;
A
#
# COMPACT_ATOMS: atom_id res chain seq x y z
N MET A 1 -5.17 -13.78 6.18
CA MET A 1 -4.35 -13.13 7.23
C MET A 1 -4.82 -13.61 8.60
N ASP A 2 -3.99 -13.41 9.62
CA ASP A 2 -4.32 -13.62 11.04
C ASP A 2 -4.44 -12.24 11.73
N PRO A 3 -5.66 -11.69 11.91
CA PRO A 3 -5.90 -10.27 12.22
C PRO A 3 -5.72 -9.95 13.72
N ARG A 4 -4.47 -9.95 14.16
CA ARG A 4 -4.06 -9.60 15.54
C ARG A 4 -2.60 -9.17 15.55
N GLU A 5 -2.18 -8.49 16.61
CA GLU A 5 -0.78 -8.22 16.85
C GLU A 5 0.04 -9.53 16.87
N GLY A 6 1.18 -9.52 16.17
CA GLY A 6 2.03 -10.70 15.95
C GLY A 6 1.47 -11.72 14.95
N GLY A 7 0.26 -11.51 14.42
CA GLY A 7 -0.33 -12.34 13.37
C GLY A 7 0.40 -12.20 12.04
N LEU A 8 0.19 -13.15 11.13
CA LEU A 8 0.79 -13.14 9.80
C LEU A 8 -0.15 -12.55 8.75
N ILE A 9 0.40 -11.68 7.89
CA ILE A 9 -0.23 -11.21 6.67
C ILE A 9 0.54 -11.70 5.45
N GLU A 10 -0.22 -12.09 4.45
CA GLU A 10 0.27 -12.42 3.12
C GLU A 10 -0.63 -11.74 2.11
N THR A 11 -0.02 -11.01 1.17
CA THR A 11 -0.69 -10.37 0.04
C THR A 11 0.06 -10.68 -1.24
N THR A 12 -0.67 -10.67 -2.35
CA THR A 12 -0.10 -10.75 -3.69
C THR A 12 -0.39 -9.44 -4.38
N ALA A 13 0.66 -8.70 -4.76
CA ALA A 13 0.51 -7.46 -5.52
C ALA A 13 -0.21 -7.74 -6.85
N GLY A 14 -1.08 -6.81 -7.26
CA GLY A 14 -1.90 -6.93 -8.46
C GLY A 14 -1.11 -6.75 -9.78
N PRO A 15 -1.71 -6.14 -10.82
CA PRO A 15 -1.00 -5.81 -12.04
C PRO A 15 0.15 -4.82 -11.79
N PRO A 16 1.22 -4.78 -12.62
CA PRO A 16 1.37 -5.44 -13.92
C PRO A 16 1.81 -6.91 -13.82
N PRO A 17 1.80 -7.71 -14.90
CA PRO A 17 2.28 -9.08 -14.89
C PRO A 17 3.76 -9.14 -14.50
N ALA A 18 4.04 -9.86 -13.42
CA ALA A 18 5.35 -10.25 -12.93
C ALA A 18 5.17 -11.66 -12.33
N PRO A 19 6.24 -12.47 -12.21
CA PRO A 19 6.13 -13.78 -11.57
C PRO A 19 5.47 -13.64 -10.19
N GLU A 20 4.52 -14.54 -9.85
CA GLU A 20 3.76 -14.46 -8.59
C GLU A 20 4.67 -14.44 -7.35
N GLU A 21 5.81 -15.14 -7.42
CA GLU A 21 6.82 -15.13 -6.36
C GLU A 21 7.42 -13.73 -6.11
N THR A 22 7.54 -12.91 -7.17
CA THR A 22 8.03 -11.52 -7.07
C THR A 22 6.97 -10.58 -6.52
N LYS A 23 5.69 -10.95 -6.65
CA LYS A 23 4.53 -10.16 -6.19
C LYS A 23 4.12 -10.44 -4.76
N ARG A 24 4.59 -11.55 -4.19
CA ARG A 24 4.27 -11.96 -2.84
C ARG A 24 4.91 -10.99 -1.84
N VAL A 25 4.07 -10.43 -0.98
CA VAL A 25 4.47 -9.63 0.18
C VAL A 25 3.96 -10.34 1.41
N THR A 26 4.86 -10.56 2.36
CA THR A 26 4.54 -11.18 3.65
C THR A 26 4.97 -10.29 4.79
N GLY A 27 4.44 -10.51 5.98
CA GLY A 27 4.87 -9.78 7.16
C GLY A 27 4.16 -10.22 8.42
N ARG A 28 4.73 -9.85 9.57
CA ARG A 28 4.02 -9.83 10.84
C ARG A 28 3.26 -8.53 10.98
N ILE A 29 2.07 -8.62 11.54
CA ILE A 29 1.30 -7.46 11.98
C ILE A 29 1.95 -6.92 13.26
N LEU A 30 2.37 -5.66 13.21
CA LEU A 30 3.03 -4.95 14.30
C LEU A 30 2.02 -4.20 15.17
N VAL A 31 0.95 -3.66 14.55
CA VAL A 31 -0.16 -3.03 15.25
C VAL A 31 -1.47 -3.47 14.61
N TRP A 32 -2.42 -3.89 15.45
CA TRP A 32 -3.78 -4.23 15.06
C TRP A 32 -4.76 -3.52 15.99
N ASP A 33 -5.25 -2.36 15.58
CA ASP A 33 -6.19 -1.55 16.35
C ASP A 33 -7.35 -1.07 15.46
N PRO A 34 -8.33 -1.94 15.12
CA PRO A 34 -9.43 -1.56 14.25
C PRO A 34 -10.43 -0.60 14.93
N PRO A 35 -10.98 0.39 14.20
CA PRO A 35 -10.72 0.69 12.79
C PRO A 35 -9.54 1.66 12.57
N HIS A 36 -8.80 2.03 13.60
CA HIS A 36 -7.91 3.20 13.59
C HIS A 36 -6.54 2.94 12.98
N VAL A 37 -5.89 1.84 13.32
CA VAL A 37 -4.49 1.60 12.95
C VAL A 37 -4.27 0.17 12.49
N PHE A 38 -3.60 0.06 11.35
CA PHE A 38 -3.02 -1.19 10.88
C PHE A 38 -1.56 -0.97 10.50
N GLU A 39 -0.64 -1.70 11.13
CA GLU A 39 0.79 -1.64 10.81
C GLU A 39 1.33 -3.04 10.63
N HIS A 40 2.10 -3.27 9.57
CA HIS A 40 2.74 -4.56 9.34
C HIS A 40 4.06 -4.43 8.59
N GLU A 41 4.88 -5.45 8.75
CA GLU A 41 6.11 -5.61 7.99
C GLU A 41 5.78 -5.82 6.50
N TRP A 42 6.60 -5.24 5.62
CA TRP A 42 6.48 -5.37 4.18
C TRP A 42 7.70 -6.13 3.64
N ARG A 43 7.65 -7.47 3.70
CA ARG A 43 8.71 -8.34 3.21
C ARG A 43 8.36 -8.88 1.82
N GLY A 44 8.84 -8.18 0.80
CA GLY A 44 8.88 -8.66 -0.59
C GLY A 44 10.28 -9.15 -0.97
N ARG A 45 10.40 -9.90 -2.06
CA ARG A 45 11.68 -10.50 -2.52
C ARG A 45 12.81 -9.48 -2.77
N LEU A 46 12.45 -8.23 -3.02
CA LEU A 46 13.36 -7.11 -3.33
C LEU A 46 13.28 -5.97 -2.28
N SER A 47 12.51 -6.17 -1.21
CA SER A 47 12.27 -5.18 -0.17
C SER A 47 13.09 -5.57 1.06
N GLY A 48 13.87 -4.62 1.60
CA GLY A 48 14.55 -4.81 2.89
C GLY A 48 13.55 -4.85 4.06
N ASP A 49 14.04 -4.57 5.27
CA ASP A 49 13.18 -4.45 6.44
C ASP A 49 12.31 -3.18 6.36
N ASN A 50 11.17 -3.32 5.69
CA ASN A 50 10.20 -2.25 5.48
C ASN A 50 8.98 -2.45 6.37
N VAL A 51 8.34 -1.34 6.71
CA VAL A 51 7.08 -1.32 7.47
C VAL A 51 6.11 -0.38 6.77
N VAL A 52 4.87 -0.82 6.62
CA VAL A 52 3.76 0.04 6.18
C VAL A 52 2.79 0.24 7.33
N ARG A 53 2.28 1.47 7.44
CA ARG A 53 1.31 1.89 8.45
C ARG A 53 0.16 2.62 7.77
N TYR A 54 -1.04 2.24 8.15
CA TYR A 54 -2.30 2.83 7.74
C TYR A 54 -2.96 3.40 8.98
N GLU A 55 -3.25 4.69 8.97
CA GLU A 55 -3.95 5.38 10.06
C GLU A 55 -5.21 6.02 9.51
N LEU A 56 -6.35 5.69 10.12
CA LEU A 56 -7.66 6.19 9.72
C LEU A 56 -8.16 7.19 10.75
N THR A 57 -8.43 8.40 10.28
CA THR A 57 -9.07 9.46 11.06
C THR A 57 -10.38 9.85 10.40
N ALA A 58 -11.45 9.95 11.19
CA ALA A 58 -12.73 10.44 10.67
C ALA A 58 -12.62 11.93 10.30
N ASP A 59 -13.19 12.31 9.16
CA ASP A 59 -13.31 13.69 8.70
C ASP A 59 -14.81 14.00 8.46
N GLY A 60 -15.48 14.47 9.50
CA GLY A 60 -16.94 14.62 9.51
C GLY A 60 -17.68 13.27 9.51
N GLU A 61 -18.93 13.28 9.03
CA GLU A 61 -19.84 12.12 9.11
C GLU A 61 -19.65 11.09 7.99
N HIS A 62 -19.04 11.49 6.86
CA HIS A 62 -19.01 10.68 5.63
C HIS A 62 -17.63 10.58 4.97
N ALA A 63 -16.59 11.15 5.57
CA ALA A 63 -15.23 11.05 5.04
C ALA A 63 -14.26 10.46 6.06
N THR A 64 -13.18 9.90 5.53
CA THR A 64 -12.10 9.31 6.29
C THR A 64 -10.80 9.72 5.63
N ILE A 65 -9.88 10.25 6.44
CA ILE A 65 -8.50 10.51 6.03
C ILE A 65 -7.71 9.23 6.29
N LEU A 66 -7.03 8.74 5.26
CA LEU A 66 -6.04 7.68 5.35
C LEU A 66 -4.64 8.28 5.26
N ASP A 67 -3.92 8.26 6.37
CA ASP A 67 -2.49 8.53 6.39
C ASP A 67 -1.73 7.23 6.14
N PHE A 68 -1.08 7.14 4.98
CA PHE A 68 -0.23 6.02 4.60
C PHE A 68 1.24 6.36 4.79
N THR A 69 1.93 5.60 5.64
CA THR A 69 3.37 5.74 5.87
C THR A 69 4.10 4.46 5.48
N HIS A 70 5.13 4.57 4.64
CA HIS A 70 6.03 3.47 4.30
C HIS A 70 7.46 3.81 4.76
N ARG A 71 7.97 3.04 5.73
CA ARG A 71 9.30 3.22 6.33
C ARG A 71 10.26 2.11 5.88
N GLY A 72 11.57 2.38 5.90
CA GLY A 72 12.62 1.42 5.55
C GLY A 72 13.02 1.40 4.07
N LEU A 73 12.36 2.19 3.22
CA LEU A 73 12.72 2.31 1.81
C LEU A 73 14.10 2.97 1.64
N SER A 74 15.01 2.30 0.95
CA SER A 74 16.26 2.92 0.50
C SER A 74 15.98 4.00 -0.56
N VAL A 75 16.80 5.05 -0.61
CA VAL A 75 16.66 6.16 -1.59
C VAL A 75 16.69 5.67 -3.05
N ALA A 76 17.41 4.58 -3.33
CA ALA A 76 17.43 3.97 -4.66
C ALA A 76 16.08 3.31 -5.01
N ASN A 77 15.37 2.78 -4.02
CA ASN A 77 14.09 2.12 -4.20
C ASN A 77 12.92 3.13 -4.17
N THR A 78 13.00 4.26 -3.46
CA THR A 78 11.87 5.19 -3.33
C THR A 78 11.33 5.71 -4.67
N ARG A 79 12.19 5.90 -5.67
CA ARG A 79 11.82 6.48 -6.98
C ARG A 79 10.76 5.69 -7.75
N GLY A 80 10.73 4.36 -7.62
CA GLY A 80 9.69 3.53 -8.25
C GLY A 80 8.48 3.28 -7.35
N TRP A 81 8.66 3.42 -6.03
CA TRP A 81 7.64 3.07 -5.04
C TRP A 81 6.58 4.15 -4.84
N VAL A 82 6.99 5.42 -4.82
CA VAL A 82 6.07 6.54 -4.59
C VAL A 82 4.98 6.64 -5.68
N PRO A 83 5.30 6.65 -6.99
CA PRO A 83 4.25 6.71 -8.01
C PRO A 83 3.36 5.47 -8.04
N GLY A 84 3.92 4.27 -7.77
CA GLY A 84 3.12 3.05 -7.63
C GLY A 84 2.16 3.10 -6.44
N THR A 85 2.61 3.66 -5.31
CA THR A 85 1.77 3.87 -4.12
C THR A 85 0.64 4.87 -4.41
N HIS A 86 0.94 5.98 -5.08
CA HIS A 86 -0.07 6.96 -5.50
C HIS A 86 -1.13 6.31 -6.39
N ALA A 87 -0.72 5.64 -7.47
CA ALA A 87 -1.66 4.98 -8.39
C ALA A 87 -2.54 3.92 -7.69
N PHE A 88 -1.98 3.21 -6.69
CA PHE A 88 -2.75 2.29 -5.86
C PHE A 88 -3.81 3.01 -5.00
N LEU A 89 -3.45 4.12 -4.35
CA LEU A 89 -4.37 4.88 -3.50
C LEU A 89 -5.48 5.56 -4.31
N ASP A 90 -5.23 6.00 -5.54
CA ASP A 90 -6.28 6.50 -6.44
C ASP A 90 -7.28 5.40 -6.83
N ARG A 91 -6.79 4.18 -7.08
CA ARG A 91 -7.66 3.03 -7.32
C ARG A 91 -8.46 2.65 -6.08
N LEU A 92 -7.88 2.78 -4.88
CA LEU A 92 -8.60 2.59 -3.63
C LEU A 92 -9.73 3.63 -3.48
N ALA A 93 -9.46 4.90 -3.74
CA ALA A 93 -10.46 5.96 -3.71
C ALA A 93 -11.61 5.69 -4.68
N ALA A 94 -11.30 5.35 -5.94
CA ALA A 94 -12.31 4.97 -6.94
C ALA A 94 -13.13 3.74 -6.51
N HIS A 95 -12.48 2.71 -5.93
CA HIS A 95 -13.16 1.53 -5.44
C HIS A 95 -14.18 1.86 -4.33
N LEU A 96 -13.78 2.70 -3.36
CA LEU A 96 -14.65 3.13 -2.26
C LEU A 96 -15.81 4.00 -2.75
N ALA A 97 -15.59 4.80 -3.80
CA ALA A 97 -16.63 5.58 -4.47
C ALA A 97 -17.52 4.75 -5.42
N SER A 98 -17.26 3.45 -5.59
CA SER A 98 -17.91 2.59 -6.58
C SER A 98 -17.77 3.08 -8.03
N GLU A 99 -16.65 3.73 -8.33
CA GLU A 99 -16.28 4.24 -9.65
C GLU A 99 -15.41 3.22 -10.42
N PRO A 100 -15.31 3.33 -11.77
CA PRO A 100 -14.38 2.53 -12.55
C PRO A 100 -12.94 2.72 -12.07
N LEU A 101 -12.22 1.62 -11.87
CA LEU A 101 -10.81 1.68 -11.44
C LEU A 101 -9.93 2.24 -12.57
N PRO A 102 -9.15 3.30 -12.36
CA PRO A 102 -8.19 3.82 -13.35
C PRO A 102 -7.24 2.73 -13.84
N ASP A 103 -6.89 2.69 -15.12
CA ASP A 103 -5.88 1.74 -15.61
C ASP A 103 -4.54 1.93 -14.87
N TRP A 104 -3.93 0.82 -14.49
CA TRP A 104 -2.71 0.86 -13.69
C TRP A 104 -1.54 1.52 -14.43
N ASN A 105 -1.30 1.11 -15.68
CA ASN A 105 -0.13 1.57 -16.43
C ASN A 105 -0.29 3.04 -16.81
N GLU A 106 -1.49 3.43 -17.24
CA GLU A 106 -1.82 4.82 -17.57
C GLU A 106 -1.69 5.71 -16.34
N ARG A 107 -2.31 5.34 -15.22
CA ARG A 107 -2.27 6.18 -14.01
C ARG A 107 -0.88 6.29 -13.42
N HIS A 108 -0.14 5.18 -13.39
CA HIS A 108 1.27 5.21 -12.96
C HIS A 108 2.11 6.14 -13.84
N ALA A 109 1.98 6.06 -15.17
CA ALA A 109 2.72 6.90 -16.10
C ALA A 109 2.36 8.38 -15.96
N GLU A 110 1.10 8.70 -15.66
CA GLU A 110 0.63 10.07 -15.42
C GLU A 110 1.23 10.69 -14.15
N VAL A 111 1.29 9.94 -13.05
CA VAL A 111 1.75 10.48 -11.75
C VAL A 111 3.27 10.41 -11.57
N ALA A 112 3.97 9.52 -12.29
CA ALA A 112 5.42 9.33 -12.16
C ALA A 112 6.26 10.62 -12.30
N PRO A 113 6.00 11.54 -13.25
CA PRO A 113 6.77 12.78 -13.39
C PRO A 113 6.69 13.72 -12.17
N ALA A 114 5.69 13.59 -11.30
CA ALA A 114 5.58 14.39 -10.08
C ALA A 114 6.57 13.96 -8.98
N TYR A 115 7.25 12.82 -9.15
CA TYR A 115 8.12 12.20 -8.15
C TYR A 115 9.56 11.95 -8.65
N THR A 116 9.94 12.57 -9.77
CA THR A 116 11.29 12.50 -10.36
C THR A 116 12.23 13.60 -9.93
#